data_AF-A0A7W1ZZE3-F1
#
_entry.id   AF-A0A7W1ZZE3-F1
#
_cell.length_a   1.000
_cell.length_b   1.000
_cell.length_c   1.000
_cell.angle_alpha   90.00
_cell.angle_beta   90.00
_cell.angle_gamma   90.00
#
_symmetry.space_group_name_H-M   'P 1'
#
loop_
_entity.id
_entity.type
_entity.pdbx_description
1 polymer ?
#
loop_
_entity_poly.entity_id
_entity_poly.type
_entity_poly.pdbx_seq_one_letter_code
_entity_poly.pdbx_strand_id
1 'polypeptide(L)'
;MAIFRDGLWAVLQSSNNLPRYQQFGQGSDIPVPGDYNGDSRTDFAVWRQGVFYVAPTSGGSPTSLSFGTATDFPVANVFTN
;
A
#
# COMPACT_ATOMS: atom_id res chain seq x y z
N MET A 1 8.14 9.26 4.75
CA MET A 1 8.86 8.67 3.60
C MET A 1 8.87 7.15 3.74
N ALA A 2 8.97 6.40 2.65
CA ALA A 2 9.01 4.94 2.69
C ALA A 2 9.91 4.36 1.58
N ILE A 3 10.44 3.16 1.83
CA ILE A 3 11.16 2.33 0.86
C ILE A 3 10.40 1.01 0.72
N PHE A 4 10.28 0.51 -0.50
CA PHE A 4 9.78 -0.83 -0.80
C PHE A 4 10.90 -1.66 -1.44
N ARG A 5 11.15 -2.86 -0.91
CA ARG A 5 12.15 -3.79 -1.44
C ARG A 5 11.69 -5.22 -1.19
N ASP A 6 11.47 -6.01 -2.24
CA ASP A 6 11.15 -7.44 -2.13
C ASP A 6 9.97 -7.75 -1.18
N GLY A 7 8.93 -6.92 -1.21
CA GLY A 7 7.76 -7.04 -0.31
C GLY A 7 7.95 -6.45 1.09
N LEU A 8 9.14 -5.94 1.42
CA LEU A 8 9.40 -5.24 2.67
C LEU A 8 9.14 -3.75 2.52
N TRP A 9 8.27 -3.22 3.38
CA TRP A 9 8.08 -1.79 3.59
C TRP A 9 8.96 -1.32 4.75
N ALA A 10 9.80 -0.33 4.49
CA ALA A 10 10.52 0.42 5.52
C ALA A 10 9.98 1.85 5.53
N VAL A 11 9.16 2.18 6.54
CA VAL A 11 8.47 3.47 6.65
C VAL A 11 9.10 4.28 7.77
N LEU A 12 9.53 5.51 7.47
CA LEU A 12 9.90 6.46 8.51
C LEU A 12 8.63 7.10 9.06
N GLN A 13 8.29 6.80 10.31
CA GLN A 13 7.09 7.30 10.95
C GLN A 13 7.22 8.80 11.24
N SER A 14 6.22 9.59 10.83
CA SER A 14 6.24 11.05 11.02
C SER A 14 6.16 11.48 12.48
N SER A 15 5.61 10.64 13.36
CA SER A 15 5.39 10.98 14.77
C SER A 15 6.65 10.94 15.62
N ASN A 16 7.62 10.10 15.27
CA ASN A 16 8.79 9.85 16.12
C ASN A 16 10.10 9.66 15.32
N ASN A 17 10.06 9.77 13.98
CA ASN A 17 11.20 9.52 13.09
C ASN A 17 11.88 8.16 13.29
N LEU A 18 11.13 7.16 13.79
CA LEU A 18 11.61 5.80 13.90
C LEU A 18 11.18 4.98 12.67
N PRO A 19 12.04 4.06 12.19
CA PRO A 19 11.67 3.16 11.12
C PRO A 19 10.68 2.10 11.63
N ARG A 20 9.60 1.92 10.88
CA ARG A 20 8.68 0.78 10.99
C ARG A 20 8.90 -0.14 9.80
N TYR A 21 9.10 -1.42 10.08
CA TYR A 21 9.21 -2.46 9.06
C TYR A 21 7.94 -3.29 8.99
N GLN A 22 7.45 -3.54 7.78
CA GLN A 22 6.28 -4.38 7.53
C GLN A 22 6.52 -5.25 6.30
N GLN A 23 6.44 -6.57 6.45
CA GLN A 23 6.37 -7.47 5.30
C GLN A 23 4.94 -7.46 4.75
N PHE A 24 4.77 -6.96 3.52
CA PHE A 24 3.52 -6.99 2.79
C PHE A 24 3.74 -6.82 1.28
N GLY A 25 3.41 -7.85 0.51
CA GLY A 25 3.64 -7.91 -0.94
C GLY A 25 4.83 -8.78 -1.33
N GLN A 26 5.25 -8.65 -2.58
CA GLN A 26 6.32 -9.39 -3.26
C GLN A 26 7.19 -8.44 -4.09
N GLY A 27 8.39 -8.86 -4.50
CA GLY A 27 9.32 -8.00 -5.23
C GLY A 27 8.84 -7.49 -6.59
N SER A 28 7.91 -8.19 -7.24
CA SER A 28 7.30 -7.77 -8.50
C SER A 28 6.14 -6.80 -8.35
N ASP A 29 5.74 -6.49 -7.10
CA ASP A 29 4.58 -5.66 -6.83
C ASP A 29 4.91 -4.17 -6.97
N ILE A 30 3.91 -3.39 -7.37
CA ILE A 30 4.01 -1.93 -7.40
C ILE A 30 3.44 -1.37 -6.09
N PRO A 31 4.23 -0.67 -5.24
CA PRO A 31 3.72 -0.08 -4.01
C PRO A 31 2.79 1.10 -4.31
N VAL A 32 1.61 1.10 -3.70
CA VAL A 32 0.54 2.10 -3.90
C VAL A 32 -0.02 2.59 -2.56
N PRO A 33 0.79 3.21 -1.69
CA PRO A 33 0.34 3.60 -0.35
C PRO A 33 -0.80 4.63 -0.40
N GLY A 34 -1.84 4.43 0.40
CA GLY A 34 -3.01 5.30 0.47
C GLY A 34 -3.91 4.96 1.65
N ASP A 35 -4.88 5.82 1.97
CA ASP A 35 -5.93 5.51 2.96
C ASP A 35 -7.07 4.80 2.24
N TYR A 36 -7.21 3.49 2.47
CA TYR A 36 -8.18 2.65 1.76
C TYR A 36 -9.38 2.27 2.63
N ASN A 37 -9.30 2.48 3.95
CA ASN A 37 -10.36 2.14 4.91
C ASN A 37 -11.04 3.38 5.53
N GLY A 38 -10.57 4.59 5.21
CA GLY A 38 -11.16 5.86 5.64
C GLY A 38 -10.78 6.28 7.06
N ASP A 39 -9.70 5.75 7.61
CA ASP A 39 -9.27 6.01 8.99
C ASP A 39 -8.25 7.17 9.11
N SER A 40 -7.97 7.87 8.02
CA SER A 40 -7.00 8.96 7.90
C SER A 40 -5.55 8.53 8.13
N ARG A 41 -5.24 7.24 8.03
CA ARG A 41 -3.87 6.71 8.06
C ARG A 41 -3.54 6.05 6.72
N THR A 42 -2.28 6.15 6.33
CA THR A 42 -1.81 5.50 5.11
C THR A 42 -1.65 4.00 5.35
N ASP A 43 -2.39 3.20 4.59
CA ASP A 43 -2.30 1.75 4.56
C ASP A 43 -1.16 1.24 3.69
N PHE A 44 -0.70 0.02 3.98
CA PHE A 44 0.21 -0.68 3.09
C PHE A 44 -0.61 -1.28 1.95
N ALA A 45 -0.35 -0.85 0.73
CA ALA A 45 -1.06 -1.39 -0.41
C ALA A 45 -0.11 -1.64 -1.59
N VAL A 46 -0.38 -2.73 -2.29
CA VAL A 46 0.38 -3.14 -3.48
C VAL A 46 -0.56 -3.42 -4.64
N TRP A 47 -0.12 -3.08 -5.84
CA TRP A 47 -0.75 -3.46 -7.08
C TRP A 47 -0.02 -4.63 -7.72
N ARG A 48 -0.80 -5.63 -8.14
CA ARG A 48 -0.31 -6.79 -8.85
C ARG A 48 -1.35 -7.21 -9.90
N GLN A 49 -0.99 -7.03 -11.17
CA GLN A 49 -1.71 -7.59 -12.32
C GLN A 49 -3.23 -7.35 -12.33
N GLY A 50 -3.70 -6.13 -12.10
CA GLY A 50 -5.15 -5.85 -12.08
C GLY A 50 -5.77 -5.83 -10.68
N VAL A 51 -5.01 -6.22 -9.65
CA VAL A 51 -5.52 -6.41 -8.30
C VAL A 51 -4.78 -5.52 -7.30
N PHE A 52 -5.55 -4.76 -6.52
CA PHE A 52 -5.09 -4.09 -5.32
C PHE A 52 -5.12 -5.06 -4.15
N TYR A 53 -4.03 -5.12 -3.38
CA TYR A 53 -3.97 -5.80 -2.09
C TYR A 53 -3.68 -4.75 -1.02
N VAL A 54 -4.47 -4.72 0.03
CA VAL A 54 -4.38 -3.70 1.08
C VAL A 54 -4.24 -4.38 2.44
N ALA A 55 -3.27 -3.94 3.24
CA ALA A 55 -3.12 -4.28 4.64
C ALA A 55 -3.33 -3.01 5.50
N PRO A 56 -4.48 -2.90 6.18
CA PRO A 56 -4.79 -1.76 7.02
C PRO A 56 -3.75 -1.51 8.11
N THR A 57 -3.35 -0.26 8.30
CA THR A 57 -2.37 0.07 9.35
C THR A 57 -2.94 0.10 10.76
N SER A 58 -4.24 0.31 10.91
CA SER A 58 -4.97 0.35 12.19
C SER A 58 -5.35 -1.03 12.74
N GLY A 59 -5.06 -2.10 12.02
CA GLY A 59 -5.44 -3.47 12.38
C GLY A 59 -6.65 -3.94 11.58
N GLY A 60 -6.61 -5.19 11.12
CA GLY A 60 -7.61 -5.77 10.23
C GLY A 60 -6.99 -6.85 9.34
N SER A 61 -7.84 -7.67 8.73
CA SER A 61 -7.39 -8.64 7.74
C SER A 61 -7.03 -7.93 6.43
N PRO A 62 -5.96 -8.33 5.74
CA PRO A 62 -5.70 -7.84 4.40
C PRO A 62 -6.87 -8.11 3.47
N THR A 63 -7.16 -7.14 2.60
CA THR A 63 -8.23 -7.22 1.60
C THR A 63 -7.63 -7.19 0.20
N SER A 64 -8.42 -7.61 -0.79
CA SER A 64 -8.07 -7.47 -2.20
C SER A 64 -9.25 -6.98 -3.02
N LEU A 65 -8.95 -6.21 -4.06
CA LEU A 65 -9.93 -5.67 -5.00
C LEU A 65 -9.39 -5.78 -6.42
N SER A 66 -10.12 -6.50 -7.29
CA SER A 66 -9.84 -6.49 -8.73
C SER A 66 -10.43 -5.24 -9.35
N PHE A 67 -9.59 -4.34 -9.86
CA PHE A 67 -10.01 -3.07 -10.44
C PHE A 67 -9.03 -2.62 -11.54
N GLY A 68 -8.91 -3.46 -12.56
CA GLY A 68 -8.12 -3.22 -13.76
C GLY A 68 -7.63 -4.53 -14.35
N THR A 69 -6.73 -4.41 -15.30
CA THR A 69 -6.09 -5.52 -16.00
C THR A 69 -4.58 -5.51 -15.76
N ALA A 70 -3.90 -6.58 -16.16
CA ALA A 70 -2.45 -6.67 -15.98
C ALA A 70 -1.65 -5.62 -16.77
N THR A 71 -2.26 -4.98 -17.77
CA THR A 71 -1.64 -3.91 -18.56
C THR A 71 -1.87 -2.52 -17.98
N ASP A 72 -2.74 -2.39 -16.97
CA ASP A 72 -3.02 -1.11 -16.34
C ASP A 72 -1.98 -0.79 -15.26
N PHE A 73 -1.64 0.49 -15.18
CA PHE A 73 -0.79 1.01 -14.11
C PHE A 73 -1.66 1.67 -13.05
N PRO A 74 -1.39 1.41 -11.76
CA PRO A 74 -2.08 2.10 -10.71
C PRO A 74 -1.62 3.55 -10.74
N VAL A 75 -2.58 4.48 -10.65
CA VAL A 75 -2.26 5.90 -10.53
C VAL A 75 -2.35 6.29 -9.07
N ALA A 76 -1.29 6.91 -8.56
CA ALA A 76 -1.29 7.46 -7.22
C ALA A 76 -2.38 8.53 -7.09
N ASN A 77 -3.15 8.39 -6.01
CA ASN A 77 -4.28 9.18 -5.56
C ASN A 77 -4.06 10.70 -5.67
N VAL A 78 -4.89 11.38 -6.50
CA VAL A 78 -5.87 12.43 -6.16
C VAL A 78 -6.94 12.42 -7.26
N PHE A 79 -8.08 11.79 -6.98
CA PHE A 79 -9.36 12.10 -7.64
C PHE A 79 -10.43 12.04 -6.55
N THR A 80 -10.59 13.14 -5.83
CA THR A 80 -11.77 13.32 -4.96
C THR A 80 -12.90 13.91 -5.81
N ASN A 81 -14.16 13.63 -5.43
CA ASN A 81 -15.30 14.45 -5.85
C ASN A 81 -15.22 15.86 -5.22
#